data_AF-A0A183E3R4-F1
#
_entry.id   AF-A0A183E3R4-F1
#
_cell.length_a   1.000
_cell.length_b   1.000
_cell.length_c   1.000
_cell.angle_alpha   90.00
_cell.angle_beta   90.00
_cell.angle_gamma   90.00
#
_symmetry.space_group_name_H-M   'P 1'
#
loop_
_entity.id
_entity.type
_entity.pdbx_description
1 polymer ?
#
loop_
_entity_poly.entity_id
_entity_poly.type
_entity_poly.pdbx_seq_one_letter_code
_entity_poly.pdbx_strand_id
1 'polypeptide(L)'
;MSKQTGNFLTLSEGVKKFAADGMRLSLADGGDYIEDANFVYSMADAGILRLYNLLAWVREMVALRDQGSLRSGQNLTFADHVFDNEMNIAIRKTYESYEQTLFKEALKYGFYEYHVN
;
A
#
# COMPACT_ATOMS: atom_id res chain seq x y z
N MET A 1 -7.20 14.02 -19.09
CA MET A 1 -8.34 13.12 -19.43
C MET A 1 -9.31 13.86 -20.36
N SER A 2 -9.62 13.35 -21.55
CA SER A 2 -10.54 13.97 -22.53
C SER A 2 -11.56 12.95 -23.08
N LYS A 3 -12.84 13.33 -23.06
CA LYS A 3 -13.93 12.51 -23.62
C LYS A 3 -13.80 12.35 -25.14
N GLN A 4 -13.37 13.39 -25.83
CA GLN A 4 -13.30 13.42 -27.29
C GLN A 4 -12.23 12.49 -27.87
N THR A 5 -11.17 12.22 -27.10
CA THR A 5 -10.09 11.30 -27.50
C THR A 5 -10.30 9.86 -26.99
N GLY A 6 -11.43 9.58 -26.34
CA GLY A 6 -11.70 8.28 -25.70
C GLY A 6 -10.90 8.03 -24.41
N ASN A 7 -10.10 9.01 -23.95
CA ASN A 7 -9.31 8.92 -22.73
C ASN A 7 -10.04 9.56 -21.53
N PHE A 8 -11.14 8.93 -21.12
CA PHE A 8 -11.98 9.39 -20.02
C PHE A 8 -12.46 8.21 -19.16
N LEU A 9 -12.57 8.44 -17.85
CA LEU A 9 -13.03 7.47 -16.88
C LEU A 9 -13.89 8.19 -15.85
N THR A 10 -15.16 7.83 -15.72
CA THR A 10 -16.00 8.31 -14.63
C THR A 10 -15.68 7.59 -13.32
N LEU A 11 -16.05 8.18 -12.18
CA LEU A 11 -15.92 7.53 -10.88
C LEU A 11 -16.61 6.15 -10.85
N SER A 12 -17.83 6.04 -11.38
CA SER A 12 -18.57 4.76 -11.37
C SER A 12 -17.89 3.70 -12.22
N GLU A 13 -17.37 4.07 -13.40
CA GLU A 13 -16.60 3.16 -14.24
C GLU A 13 -15.29 2.75 -13.57
N GLY A 14 -14.58 3.69 -12.96
CA GLY A 14 -13.33 3.42 -12.24
C GLY A 14 -13.53 2.45 -11.08
N VAL A 15 -14.54 2.67 -10.24
CA VAL A 15 -14.87 1.77 -9.12
C VAL A 15 -15.29 0.39 -9.62
N LYS A 16 -16.09 0.31 -10.70
CA LYS A 16 -16.46 -0.98 -11.30
C LYS A 16 -15.26 -1.74 -11.87
N LYS A 17 -14.27 -1.02 -12.40
CA LYS A 17 -13.10 -1.61 -13.06
C LYS A 17 -12.00 -2.02 -12.07
N PHE A 18 -11.71 -1.17 -11.09
CA PHE A 18 -10.55 -1.31 -10.20
C PHE A 18 -10.90 -1.52 -8.72
N ALA A 19 -12.19 -1.72 -8.40
CA ALA A 19 -12.73 -1.59 -7.05
C ALA A 19 -12.47 -0.19 -6.44
N ALA A 20 -13.12 0.09 -5.31
CA ALA A 20 -12.91 1.36 -4.62
C ALA A 20 -11.48 1.50 -4.10
N ASP A 21 -10.92 0.43 -3.52
CA ASP A 21 -9.60 0.46 -2.89
C ASP A 21 -8.46 0.53 -3.91
N GLY A 22 -8.53 -0.27 -4.99
CA GLY A 22 -7.53 -0.21 -6.07
C GLY A 22 -7.50 1.16 -6.75
N MET A 23 -8.67 1.77 -6.98
CA MET A 23 -8.76 3.13 -7.49
C MET A 23 -8.14 4.15 -6.52
N ARG A 24 -8.49 4.11 -5.23
CA ARG A 24 -7.94 5.05 -4.22
C ARG A 24 -6.43 4.91 -4.05
N LEU A 25 -5.91 3.69 -4.13
CA LEU A 25 -4.48 3.41 -4.04
C LEU A 25 -3.72 4.02 -5.23
N SER A 26 -4.22 3.83 -6.46
CA SER A 26 -3.62 4.47 -7.64
C SER A 26 -3.81 6.00 -7.65
N LEU A 27 -4.87 6.53 -7.03
CA LEU A 27 -5.05 7.98 -6.90
C LEU A 27 -4.03 8.58 -5.93
N ALA A 28 -3.74 7.90 -4.81
CA ALA A 28 -2.70 8.32 -3.89
C ALA A 28 -1.31 8.31 -4.56
N ASP A 29 -1.04 7.36 -5.45
CA ASP A 29 0.22 7.33 -6.24
C ASP A 29 0.27 8.38 -7.38
N GLY A 30 -0.86 9.03 -7.68
CA GLY A 30 -1.01 9.89 -8.85
C GLY A 30 -0.12 11.13 -8.83
N GLY A 31 0.23 11.65 -7.65
CA GLY A 31 1.11 12.81 -7.49
C GLY A 31 0.82 13.59 -6.21
N ASP A 32 1.86 14.22 -5.64
CA ASP A 32 1.79 14.98 -4.38
C ASP A 32 1.95 16.50 -4.57
N TYR A 33 2.50 16.92 -5.71
CA TYR A 33 2.90 18.31 -5.96
C TYR A 33 1.94 19.02 -6.90
N ILE A 34 2.32 20.24 -7.30
CA ILE A 34 1.53 21.09 -8.21
C ILE A 34 1.51 20.61 -9.67
N GLU A 35 2.34 19.61 -10.00
CA GLU A 35 2.40 19.02 -11.34
C GLU A 35 1.14 18.20 -11.63
N ASP A 36 0.84 18.00 -12.91
CA ASP A 36 -0.32 17.22 -13.32
C ASP A 36 -0.23 15.77 -12.81
N ALA A 37 -1.14 15.41 -11.91
CA ALA A 37 -1.25 14.06 -11.39
C ALA A 37 -1.63 13.06 -12.50
N ASN A 38 -1.08 11.84 -12.42
CA ASN A 38 -1.26 10.81 -13.43
C ASN A 38 -1.90 9.54 -12.85
N PHE A 39 -3.11 9.22 -13.31
CA PHE A 39 -3.78 7.97 -12.94
C PHE A 39 -3.42 6.85 -13.94
N VAL A 40 -2.69 5.85 -13.48
CA VAL A 40 -2.17 4.76 -14.32
C VAL A 40 -2.92 3.46 -14.03
N TYR A 41 -3.61 2.92 -15.04
CA TYR A 41 -4.45 1.72 -14.88
C TYR A 41 -3.68 0.50 -14.39
N SER A 42 -2.46 0.28 -14.90
CA SER A 42 -1.63 -0.83 -14.46
C SER A 42 -1.22 -0.73 -12.98
N MET A 43 -1.14 0.48 -12.42
CA MET A 43 -0.88 0.68 -10.99
C MET A 43 -2.11 0.30 -10.15
N ALA A 44 -3.31 0.66 -10.62
CA ALA A 44 -4.56 0.24 -9.97
C ALA A 44 -4.70 -1.29 -9.96
N ASP A 45 -4.45 -1.95 -11.09
CA ASP A 45 -4.49 -3.42 -11.19
C ASP A 45 -3.45 -4.09 -10.27
N ALA A 46 -2.21 -3.60 -10.27
CA ALA A 46 -1.16 -4.09 -9.38
C ALA A 46 -1.49 -3.86 -7.89
N GLY A 47 -2.12 -2.73 -7.56
CA GLY A 47 -2.60 -2.41 -6.23
C GLY A 47 -3.62 -3.41 -5.71
N ILE A 48 -4.61 -3.77 -6.53
CA ILE A 48 -5.63 -4.78 -6.18
C ILE A 48 -4.98 -6.13 -5.88
N LEU A 49 -4.06 -6.58 -6.74
CA LEU A 49 -3.35 -7.85 -6.54
C LEU A 49 -2.54 -7.84 -5.24
N ARG A 50 -1.87 -6.72 -4.94
CA ARG A 50 -1.11 -6.57 -3.69
C ARG A 50 -2.02 -6.60 -2.46
N LEU A 51 -3.17 -5.93 -2.50
CA LEU A 51 -4.18 -5.96 -1.42
C LEU A 51 -4.75 -7.37 -1.22
N TYR A 52 -5.05 -8.09 -2.31
CA TYR A 52 -5.53 -9.47 -2.26
C TYR A 52 -4.50 -10.40 -1.59
N ASN A 53 -3.23 -10.30 -2.00
CA ASN A 53 -2.15 -11.10 -1.44
C ASN A 53 -1.90 -10.78 0.03
N LEU A 54 -1.96 -9.50 0.42
CA LEU A 54 -1.86 -9.09 1.82
C LEU A 54 -2.98 -9.71 2.67
N LEU A 55 -4.23 -9.67 2.19
CA LEU A 55 -5.36 -10.26 2.90
C LEU A 55 -5.19 -11.78 3.06
N ALA A 56 -4.72 -12.46 2.02
CA ALA A 56 -4.44 -13.90 2.08
C ALA A 56 -3.35 -14.21 3.12
N TRP A 57 -2.25 -13.46 3.09
CA TRP A 57 -1.14 -13.61 4.03
C TRP A 57 -1.56 -13.35 5.48
N VAL A 58 -2.33 -12.29 5.75
CA VAL A 58 -2.85 -12.01 7.10
C VAL A 58 -3.69 -13.17 7.62
N ARG A 59 -4.55 -13.77 6.78
CA ARG A 59 -5.35 -14.95 7.17
C ARG A 59 -4.47 -16.16 7.50
N GLU A 60 -3.43 -16.39 6.71
CA GLU A 60 -2.45 -17.45 6.97
C GLU A 60 -1.71 -17.23 8.29
N MET A 61 -1.21 -16.02 8.55
CA MET A 61 -0.50 -15.68 9.78
C MET A 61 -1.39 -15.85 11.02
N VAL A 62 -2.67 -15.48 10.93
CA VAL A 62 -3.65 -15.72 12.00
C VAL A 62 -3.82 -17.22 12.27
N ALA A 63 -3.96 -18.04 11.22
CA ALA A 63 -4.07 -19.49 11.37
C ALA A 63 -2.81 -20.11 12.01
N LEU A 64 -1.62 -19.69 11.57
CA LEU A 64 -0.34 -20.16 12.14
C LEU A 64 -0.18 -19.74 13.61
N ARG A 65 -0.60 -18.52 13.96
CA ARG A 65 -0.62 -18.05 15.35
C ARG A 65 -1.51 -18.94 16.20
N ASP A 66 -2.72 -19.23 15.75
CA ASP A 66 -3.70 -20.01 16.51
C ASP A 66 -3.27 -21.48 16.66
N GLN A 67 -2.46 -21.99 15.73
CA GLN A 67 -1.80 -23.30 15.81
C GLN A 67 -0.53 -23.30 16.69
N GLY A 68 -0.10 -22.15 17.22
CA GLY A 68 1.14 -22.03 17.99
C GLY A 68 2.41 -22.23 17.15
N SER A 69 2.33 -22.09 15.82
CA SER A 69 3.44 -22.31 14.90
C SER A 69 4.37 -21.11 14.72
N LEU A 70 4.05 -19.97 15.32
CA LEU A 70 4.91 -18.79 15.34
C LEU A 70 5.85 -18.84 16.55
N ARG A 71 7.11 -18.42 16.35
CA ARG A 71 8.09 -18.34 17.45
C ARG A 71 7.56 -17.42 18.55
N SER A 72 7.65 -17.88 19.80
CA SER A 72 7.23 -17.17 20.99
C SER A 72 8.37 -17.06 22.01
N GLY A 73 8.20 -16.17 23.01
CA GLY A 73 9.20 -15.91 24.05
C GLY A 73 10.03 -14.64 23.81
N GLN A 74 10.97 -14.36 24.72
CA GLN A 74 11.72 -13.10 24.75
C GLN A 74 13.07 -13.18 24.00
N ASN A 75 13.41 -14.33 23.42
CA ASN A 75 14.68 -14.50 22.71
C ASN A 75 14.57 -13.89 21.30
N LEU A 76 14.80 -12.59 21.22
CA LEU A 76 14.88 -11.85 19.96
C LEU A 76 16.21 -12.14 19.27
N THR A 77 16.13 -12.40 17.97
CA THR A 77 17.28 -12.56 17.11
C THR A 77 17.76 -11.20 16.60
N PHE A 78 18.96 -11.14 16.04
CA PHE A 78 19.43 -9.95 15.33
C PHE A 78 18.44 -9.51 14.23
N ALA A 79 17.88 -10.46 13.47
CA ALA A 79 16.90 -10.17 12.43
C ALA A 79 15.62 -9.53 12.98
N ASP A 80 15.18 -9.93 14.17
CA ASP A 80 14.02 -9.31 14.82
C ASP A 80 14.26 -7.83 15.14
N HIS A 81 15.44 -7.52 15.65
CA HIS A 81 15.82 -6.13 15.95
C HIS A 81 15.96 -5.29 14.69
N VAL A 82 16.50 -5.84 13.60
CA VAL A 82 16.55 -5.15 12.31
C VAL A 82 15.15 -4.88 11.81
N PHE A 83 14.28 -5.90 11.80
CA PHE A 83 12.91 -5.77 11.31
C PHE A 83 12.09 -4.76 12.13
N ASP A 84 12.19 -4.80 13.47
CA ASP A 84 11.53 -3.83 14.36
C ASP A 84 11.98 -2.39 14.09
N ASN A 85 13.28 -2.18 13.90
CA ASN A 85 13.82 -0.86 13.57
C ASN A 85 13.35 -0.38 12.19
N GLU A 86 13.34 -1.24 11.17
CA GLU A 86 12.83 -0.90 9.83
C GLU A 86 11.34 -0.53 9.88
N MET A 87 10.53 -1.26 10.65
CA MET A 87 9.11 -0.89 10.87
C MET A 87 8.98 0.48 11.51
N ASN A 88 9.76 0.77 12.55
CA ASN A 88 9.75 2.08 13.23
C ASN A 88 10.15 3.23 12.29
N ILE A 89 11.15 3.02 11.43
CA ILE A 89 11.56 3.99 10.41
C ILE A 89 10.42 4.24 9.42
N ALA A 90 9.78 3.18 8.91
CA ALA A 90 8.70 3.31 7.95
C ALA A 90 7.46 4.00 8.55
N ILE A 91 7.11 3.69 9.80
CA ILE A 91 6.02 4.36 10.54
C ILE A 91 6.29 5.87 10.63
N ARG A 92 7.51 6.25 11.04
CA ARG A 92 7.87 7.66 11.19
C ARG A 92 7.83 8.41 9.87
N LYS A 93 8.44 7.86 8.81
CA LYS A 93 8.41 8.46 7.47
C LYS A 93 6.97 8.62 6.96
N THR A 94 6.13 7.60 7.17
CA THR A 94 4.73 7.62 6.76
C THR A 94 3.95 8.71 7.51
N TYR A 95 4.16 8.85 8.82
CA TYR A 95 3.57 9.92 9.62
C TYR A 95 3.99 11.31 9.10
N GLU A 96 5.28 11.54 8.91
CA GLU A 96 5.82 12.82 8.42
C GLU A 96 5.29 13.16 7.01
N SER A 97 5.09 12.17 6.14
CA SER A 97 4.48 12.36 4.82
C SER A 97 2.99 12.72 4.91
N TYR A 98 2.22 12.06 5.78
CA TYR A 98 0.81 12.39 5.99
C TYR A 98 0.61 13.81 6.53
N GLU A 99 1.44 14.24 7.49
CA GLU A 99 1.42 15.62 8.04
C GLU A 99 1.65 16.67 6.94
N GLN A 100 2.48 16.35 5.95
CA GLN A 100 2.78 17.22 4.81
C GLN A 100 1.82 17.03 3.63
N THR A 101 0.80 16.17 3.78
CA THR A 101 -0.15 15.81 2.70
C THR A 101 0.50 15.18 1.46
N LEU A 102 1.68 14.57 1.63
CA LEU A 102 2.40 13.83 0.59
C LEU A 102 1.89 12.38 0.54
N PHE A 103 0.71 12.17 -0.05
CA PHE A 103 0.02 10.87 -0.05
C PHE A 103 0.73 9.78 -0.86
N LYS A 104 1.44 10.14 -1.95
CA LYS A 104 2.28 9.22 -2.71
C LYS A 104 3.47 8.78 -1.89
N GLU A 105 4.17 9.69 -1.23
CA GLU A 105 5.27 9.32 -0.33
C GLU A 105 4.76 8.54 0.90
N ALA A 106 3.60 8.88 1.45
CA ALA A 106 2.98 8.13 2.53
C ALA A 106 2.64 6.68 2.09
N LEU A 107 2.12 6.51 0.87
CA LEU A 107 1.85 5.19 0.29
C LEU A 107 3.15 4.41 0.03
N LYS A 108 4.20 5.08 -0.44
CA LYS A 108 5.52 4.49 -0.65
C LYS A 108 6.07 3.89 0.64
N TYR A 109 6.18 4.68 1.72
CA TYR A 109 6.76 4.19 2.97
C TYR A 109 5.82 3.27 3.74
N GLY A 110 4.54 3.62 3.81
CA GLY A 110 3.56 2.92 4.66
C GLY A 110 2.97 1.66 4.03
N PHE A 111 3.20 1.44 2.74
CA PHE A 111 2.68 0.27 2.04
C PHE A 111 3.72 -0.39 1.13
N TYR A 112 4.35 0.31 0.19
CA TYR A 112 5.25 -0.38 -0.73
C TYR A 112 6.54 -0.85 -0.06
N GLU A 113 7.29 0.04 0.59
CA GLU A 113 8.53 -0.29 1.28
C GLU A 113 8.27 -1.11 2.55
N TYR A 114 7.14 -0.87 3.23
CA TYR A 114 6.76 -1.66 4.42
C TYR A 114 6.62 -3.17 4.15
N HIS A 115 6.33 -3.56 2.92
CA HIS A 115 6.13 -4.96 2.52
C HIS A 115 7.31 -5.55 1.72
N VAL A 116 8.44 -4.84 1.57
CA VAL A 116 9.55 -5.24 0.67
C VAL A 116 10.77 -5.81 1.41
N ASN A 117 10.73 -5.93 2.74
CA ASN A 117 11.83 -6.51 3.53
C ASN A 117 11.56 -7.95 3.98
#